data_AF-A0A7Y4ST44-F1
#
_entry.id   AF-A0A7Y4ST44-F1
#
_cell.length_a   1.000
_cell.length_b   1.000
_cell.length_c   1.000
_cell.angle_alpha   90.00
_cell.angle_beta   90.00
_cell.angle_gamma   90.00
#
_symmetry.space_group_name_H-M   'P 1'
#
loop_
_entity.id
_entity.type
_entity.pdbx_description
1 polymer ?
#
loop_
_entity_poly.entity_id
_entity_poly.type
_entity_poly.pdbx_seq_one_letter_code
_entity_poly.pdbx_strand_id
1 'polypeptide(L)'
;YALRPDIDVERGLFLLGRLERPDFDRRPYVKVLDAMGAAVRARVSAAPDSPSAPLALAQYLGDELGFVGSEANFNHPDNVHLHRALEKKRGMPLTLVAIYLLVARRAGLRAAPIALPGRVLLRLYAGPRSLILDPFLGGKARTRQDCVNYLAKHGLVPRPQWFADAGDGQLFHRQILNLMGSHQARGHVREAAELQAIVAAVNRQRARRRPAK
;
A
#
# COMPACT_ATOMS: atom_id res chain seq x y z
N TYR A 1 12.41 9.10 -11.42
CA TYR A 1 12.24 8.37 -10.15
C TYR A 1 11.73 6.95 -10.36
N ALA A 2 10.57 6.76 -11.02
CA ALA A 2 9.93 5.45 -11.25
C ALA A 2 10.77 4.39 -11.97
N LEU A 3 11.88 4.81 -12.61
CA LEU A 3 12.82 3.95 -13.34
C LEU A 3 13.98 3.42 -12.48
N ARG A 4 14.00 3.71 -11.18
CA ARG A 4 15.05 3.21 -10.29
C ARG A 4 14.86 1.72 -9.99
N PRO A 5 15.93 0.93 -9.81
CA PRO A 5 15.82 -0.45 -9.34
C PRO A 5 15.23 -0.51 -7.93
N ASP A 6 15.76 0.32 -7.02
CA ASP A 6 15.36 0.36 -5.62
C ASP A 6 14.48 1.59 -5.39
N ILE A 7 13.17 1.38 -5.55
CA ILE A 7 12.17 2.41 -5.30
C ILE A 7 11.89 2.43 -3.79
N ASP A 8 12.01 3.60 -3.19
CA ASP A 8 11.38 3.89 -1.90
C ASP A 8 9.90 4.23 -2.17
N VAL A 9 9.00 3.38 -1.68
CA VAL A 9 7.56 3.56 -1.96
C VAL A 9 7.02 4.85 -1.35
N GLU A 10 7.46 5.25 -0.15
CA GLU A 10 6.97 6.47 0.51
C GLU A 10 7.30 7.71 -0.33
N ARG A 11 8.56 7.84 -0.71
CA ARG A 11 9.00 8.96 -1.56
C ARG A 11 8.26 8.94 -2.89
N GLY A 12 8.04 7.77 -3.48
CA GLY A 12 7.26 7.64 -4.71
C GLY A 12 5.84 8.15 -4.56
N LEU A 13 5.13 7.71 -3.51
CA LEU A 13 3.75 8.11 -3.25
C LEU A 13 3.61 9.61 -3.01
N PHE A 14 4.55 10.24 -2.30
CA PHE A 14 4.55 11.70 -2.14
C PHE A 14 4.87 12.45 -3.43
N LEU A 15 5.73 11.90 -4.30
CA LEU A 15 6.00 12.49 -5.62
C LEU A 15 4.76 12.48 -6.52
N LEU A 16 3.89 11.47 -6.41
CA LEU A 16 2.61 11.48 -7.14
C LEU A 16 1.70 12.62 -6.69
N GLY A 17 1.74 13.00 -5.41
CA GLY A 17 1.02 14.19 -4.91
C GLY A 17 1.48 15.49 -5.56
N ARG A 18 2.74 15.57 -6.01
CA ARG A 18 3.27 16.75 -6.70
C ARG A 18 2.79 16.90 -8.14
N LEU A 19 2.23 15.84 -8.75
CA LEU A 19 1.62 15.93 -10.08
C LEU A 19 0.33 16.75 -10.03
N GLU A 20 -0.44 16.62 -8.95
CA GLU A 20 -1.65 17.41 -8.72
C GLU A 20 -1.32 18.79 -8.12
N ARG A 21 -0.39 18.84 -7.16
CA ARG A 21 -0.02 20.06 -6.44
C ARG A 21 1.50 20.25 -6.46
N PRO A 22 2.06 21.00 -7.43
CA PRO A 22 3.52 21.13 -7.59
C PRO A 22 4.26 21.64 -6.35
N ASP A 23 3.60 22.45 -5.52
CA ASP A 23 4.06 23.05 -4.27
C ASP A 23 3.87 22.15 -3.03
N PHE A 24 3.27 20.96 -3.19
CA PHE A 24 3.01 20.01 -2.11
C PHE A 24 4.26 19.72 -1.28
N ASP A 25 4.18 20.03 0.02
CA ASP A 25 5.19 19.71 1.02
C ASP A 25 4.88 18.39 1.74
N ARG A 26 5.77 17.41 1.58
CA ARG A 26 5.64 16.10 2.24
C ARG A 26 6.02 16.10 3.72
N ARG A 27 6.79 17.07 4.19
CA ARG A 27 7.41 17.05 5.54
C ARG A 27 6.39 16.86 6.67
N PRO A 28 5.22 17.53 6.68
CA PRO A 28 4.21 17.30 7.72
C PRO A 28 3.72 15.85 7.76
N TYR A 29 3.47 15.24 6.61
CA TYR A 29 2.98 13.87 6.52
C TYR A 29 4.02 12.83 6.91
N VAL A 30 5.30 13.09 6.65
CA VAL A 30 6.41 12.27 7.16
C VAL A 30 6.40 12.28 8.69
N LYS A 31 6.27 13.47 9.32
CA LYS A 31 6.18 13.58 10.79
C LYS A 31 4.97 12.83 11.36
N VAL A 32 3.84 12.85 10.66
CA VAL A 32 2.64 12.08 11.05
C VAL A 32 2.93 10.58 11.04
N LEU A 33 3.55 10.06 9.98
CA LEU A 33 3.94 8.66 9.89
C LEU A 33 4.98 8.28 10.97
N ASP A 34 5.95 9.15 11.23
CA ASP A 34 6.97 8.97 12.27
C ASP A 34 6.34 8.88 13.66
N ALA A 35 5.40 9.78 13.98
CA ALA A 35 4.66 9.76 15.24
C ALA A 35 3.83 8.47 15.39
N MET A 36 3.13 8.04 14.34
CA MET A 36 2.38 6.79 14.34
C MET A 36 3.30 5.58 14.55
N GLY A 37 4.45 5.57 13.87
CA GLY A 37 5.47 4.53 13.99
C GLY A 37 6.04 4.45 15.40
N ALA A 38 6.35 5.59 16.02
CA ALA A 38 6.81 5.66 17.40
C ALA A 38 5.75 5.15 18.40
N ALA A 39 4.49 5.51 18.19
CA ALA A 39 3.39 5.04 19.04
C ALA A 39 3.19 3.52 18.94
N VAL A 40 3.32 2.92 17.75
CA VAL A 40 3.28 1.46 17.62
C VAL A 40 4.54 0.82 18.21
N ARG A 41 5.72 1.40 17.96
CA ARG A 41 7.00 0.91 18.53
C ARG A 41 6.93 0.81 20.05
N ALA A 42 6.37 1.82 20.73
CA ALA A 42 6.21 1.80 22.17
C ALA A 42 5.38 0.59 22.64
N ARG A 43 4.28 0.27 21.94
CA ARG A 43 3.39 -0.86 22.26
C ARG A 43 4.02 -2.24 22.05
N VAL A 44 4.94 -2.36 21.09
CA VAL A 44 5.54 -3.65 20.69
C VAL A 44 6.97 -3.85 21.20
N SER A 45 7.57 -2.83 21.82
CA SER A 45 8.99 -2.79 22.20
C SER A 45 9.44 -3.96 23.08
N ALA A 46 8.58 -4.44 23.99
CA ALA A 46 8.89 -5.56 24.87
C ALA A 46 8.96 -6.92 24.13
N ALA A 47 8.25 -7.07 23.01
CA ALA A 47 8.17 -8.32 22.26
C ALA A 47 7.80 -8.09 20.78
N PRO A 48 8.71 -7.53 19.96
CA PRO A 48 8.41 -7.17 18.57
C PRO A 48 8.12 -8.38 17.67
N ASP A 49 8.64 -9.56 18.03
CA ASP A 49 8.38 -10.83 17.35
C ASP A 49 7.19 -11.61 17.92
N SER A 50 6.47 -11.04 18.89
CA SER A 50 5.28 -11.66 19.46
C SER A 50 4.13 -11.69 18.44
N PRO A 51 3.29 -12.74 18.44
CA PRO A 51 2.03 -12.75 17.67
C PRO A 51 1.10 -11.56 17.97
N SER A 52 1.29 -10.88 19.10
CA SER A 52 0.55 -9.67 19.46
C SER A 52 0.99 -8.40 18.72
N ALA A 53 2.23 -8.33 18.21
CA ALA A 53 2.74 -7.11 17.59
C ALA A 53 1.97 -6.69 16.32
N PRO A 54 1.58 -7.61 15.41
CA PRO A 54 0.71 -7.28 14.29
C PRO A 54 -0.68 -6.78 14.72
N LEU A 55 -1.21 -7.30 15.83
CA LEU A 55 -2.51 -6.89 16.36
C LEU A 55 -2.43 -5.47 16.96
N ALA A 56 -1.33 -5.12 17.62
CA ALA A 56 -1.11 -3.77 18.14
C ALA A 56 -1.08 -2.71 17.02
N LEU A 57 -0.49 -3.03 15.88
CA LEU A 57 -0.54 -2.16 14.69
C LEU A 57 -1.98 -1.99 14.18
N ALA A 58 -2.72 -3.10 14.06
CA ALA A 58 -4.11 -3.10 13.59
C ALA A 58 -5.02 -2.30 14.53
N GLN A 59 -4.92 -2.55 15.83
CA GLN A 59 -5.68 -1.85 16.86
C GLN A 59 -5.39 -0.35 16.84
N TYR A 60 -4.13 0.05 16.76
CA TYR A 60 -3.79 1.46 16.74
C TYR A 60 -4.25 2.18 15.47
N LEU A 61 -3.96 1.64 14.28
CA LEU A 61 -4.30 2.32 13.03
C LEU A 61 -5.79 2.19 12.71
N GLY A 62 -6.37 1.01 12.88
CA GLY A 62 -7.76 0.70 12.56
C GLY A 62 -8.72 1.21 13.63
N ASP A 63 -8.56 0.75 14.86
CA ASP A 63 -9.56 1.00 15.92
C ASP A 63 -9.39 2.38 16.57
N GLU A 64 -8.16 2.74 16.97
CA GLU A 64 -7.91 4.02 17.66
C GLU A 64 -7.88 5.21 16.69
N LEU A 65 -7.16 5.09 15.57
CA LEU A 65 -7.05 6.17 14.61
C LEU A 65 -8.19 6.18 13.59
N GLY A 66 -8.85 5.06 13.31
CA GLY A 66 -9.99 5.01 12.40
C GLY A 66 -9.63 4.88 10.92
N PHE A 67 -8.44 4.36 10.58
CA PHE A 67 -8.09 4.13 9.18
C PHE A 67 -8.95 3.02 8.57
N VAL A 68 -9.75 3.37 7.56
CA VAL A 68 -10.68 2.44 6.91
C VAL A 68 -10.86 2.76 5.43
N GLY A 69 -11.32 1.78 4.66
CA GLY A 69 -11.68 1.95 3.26
C GLY A 69 -12.70 3.06 3.01
N SER A 70 -12.58 3.70 1.84
CA SER A 70 -13.64 4.52 1.27
C SER A 70 -14.44 3.70 0.26
N GLU A 71 -15.68 3.36 0.58
CA GLU A 71 -16.60 2.74 -0.38
C GLU A 71 -17.25 3.80 -1.29
N ALA A 72 -17.55 4.99 -0.74
CA ALA A 72 -18.00 6.14 -1.51
C ALA A 72 -16.87 6.64 -2.42
N ASN A 73 -17.20 6.88 -3.70
CA ASN A 73 -16.27 7.37 -4.71
C ASN A 73 -14.95 6.57 -4.74
N PHE A 74 -15.04 5.24 -4.69
CA PHE A 74 -13.90 4.31 -4.57
C PHE A 74 -12.71 4.64 -5.49
N ASN A 75 -12.99 5.04 -6.74
CA ASN A 75 -12.00 5.40 -7.76
C ASN A 75 -11.66 6.91 -7.81
N HIS A 76 -11.93 7.68 -6.75
CA HIS A 76 -11.55 9.10 -6.71
C HIS A 76 -10.03 9.25 -6.52
N PRO A 77 -9.33 10.15 -7.25
CA PRO A 77 -7.89 10.40 -7.08
C PRO A 77 -7.48 10.67 -5.62
N ASP A 78 -8.28 11.43 -4.85
CA ASP A 78 -8.08 11.62 -3.40
C ASP A 78 -7.94 10.32 -2.59
N ASN A 79 -8.61 9.24 -2.99
CA ASN A 79 -8.50 7.95 -2.29
C ASN A 79 -7.18 7.23 -2.65
N VAL A 80 -6.52 7.64 -3.73
CA VAL A 80 -5.23 7.14 -4.20
C VAL A 80 -4.06 7.92 -3.59
N HIS A 81 -4.21 9.22 -3.34
CA HIS A 81 -3.11 10.03 -2.80
C HIS A 81 -2.83 9.73 -1.31
N LEU A 82 -1.58 9.36 -0.99
CA LEU A 82 -1.16 9.04 0.38
C LEU A 82 -1.47 10.17 1.37
N HIS A 83 -1.17 11.41 0.99
CA HIS A 83 -1.37 12.56 1.86
C HIS A 83 -2.85 12.83 2.16
N ARG A 84 -3.73 12.68 1.18
CA ARG A 84 -5.19 12.78 1.35
C ARG A 84 -5.73 11.66 2.24
N ALA A 85 -5.21 10.44 2.07
CA ALA A 85 -5.61 9.31 2.89
C ALA A 85 -5.17 9.47 4.36
N LEU A 86 -4.01 10.09 4.61
CA LEU A 86 -3.57 10.44 5.97
C LEU A 86 -4.48 11.51 6.61
N GLU A 87 -4.92 12.52 5.85
CA GLU A 87 -5.83 13.57 6.32
C GLU A 87 -7.22 13.01 6.65
N LYS A 88 -7.81 12.28 5.70
CA LYS A 88 -9.19 11.79 5.80
C LYS A 88 -9.31 10.50 6.60
N LYS A 89 -8.17 9.86 6.89
CA LYS A 89 -8.07 8.50 7.43
C LYS A 89 -8.85 7.47 6.60
N ARG A 90 -9.00 7.76 5.31
CA ARG A 90 -9.74 6.95 4.34
C ARG A 90 -9.03 6.93 3.01
N GLY A 91 -9.03 5.78 2.35
CA GLY A 91 -8.43 5.66 1.03
C GLY A 91 -8.78 4.35 0.36
N MET A 92 -8.20 4.13 -0.80
CA MET A 92 -8.32 2.87 -1.53
C MET A 92 -7.45 1.78 -0.87
N PRO A 93 -7.68 0.49 -1.17
CA PRO A 93 -6.97 -0.61 -0.53
C PRO A 93 -5.44 -0.48 -0.56
N LEU A 94 -4.88 -0.10 -1.72
CA LEU A 94 -3.44 0.01 -1.91
C LEU A 94 -2.81 1.12 -1.08
N THR A 95 -3.49 2.26 -0.98
CA THR A 95 -3.04 3.42 -0.18
C THR A 95 -3.05 3.09 1.31
N LEU A 96 -4.09 2.40 1.80
CA LEU A 96 -4.18 1.99 3.20
C LEU A 96 -3.13 0.92 3.54
N VAL A 97 -2.86 -0.02 2.63
CA VAL A 97 -1.72 -0.95 2.79
C VAL A 97 -0.40 -0.21 2.85
N ALA A 98 -0.20 0.82 2.03
CA ALA A 98 1.02 1.63 2.11
C ALA A 98 1.15 2.34 3.46
N ILE A 99 0.07 2.93 4.01
CA ILE A 99 0.11 3.56 5.34
C ILE A 99 0.51 2.55 6.41
N TYR A 100 -0.14 1.39 6.46
CA TYR A 100 0.18 0.36 7.47
C TYR A 100 1.61 -0.16 7.30
N LEU A 101 2.07 -0.39 6.06
CA LEU A 101 3.45 -0.80 5.78
C LEU A 101 4.47 0.22 6.29
N LEU A 102 4.23 1.50 6.00
CA LEU A 102 5.15 2.59 6.36
C LEU A 102 5.21 2.82 7.87
N VAL A 103 4.09 2.66 8.57
CA VAL A 103 4.04 2.68 10.04
C VAL A 103 4.71 1.45 10.63
N ALA A 104 4.44 0.25 10.10
CA ALA A 104 5.08 -0.99 10.54
C ALA A 104 6.62 -0.91 10.44
N ARG A 105 7.15 -0.43 9.31
CA ARG A 105 8.59 -0.22 9.12
C ARG A 105 9.19 0.71 10.17
N ARG A 106 8.52 1.84 10.43
CA ARG A 106 8.93 2.79 11.48
C ARG A 106 8.81 2.22 12.88
N ALA A 107 7.90 1.27 13.11
CA ALA A 107 7.79 0.54 14.36
C ALA A 107 8.86 -0.55 14.54
N GLY A 108 9.67 -0.83 13.51
CA GLY A 108 10.63 -1.93 13.50
C GLY A 108 10.01 -3.29 13.20
N LEU A 109 8.75 -3.32 12.78
CA LEU A 109 8.05 -4.56 12.42
C LEU A 109 8.39 -4.96 10.99
N ARG A 110 8.69 -6.24 10.78
CA ARG A 110 8.90 -6.79 9.44
C ARG A 110 7.55 -7.00 8.76
N ALA A 111 7.32 -6.30 7.66
CA ALA A 111 6.06 -6.34 6.92
C ALA A 111 6.27 -6.29 5.41
N ALA A 112 5.36 -6.92 4.67
CA ALA A 112 5.38 -6.96 3.22
C ALA A 112 3.95 -6.98 2.65
N PRO A 113 3.66 -6.22 1.59
CA PRO A 113 2.38 -6.33 0.89
C PRO A 113 2.21 -7.71 0.24
N ILE A 114 0.97 -8.19 0.19
CA ILE A 114 0.56 -9.35 -0.62
C ILE A 114 -0.30 -8.85 -1.77
N ALA A 115 0.19 -9.05 -3.00
CA ALA A 115 -0.42 -8.51 -4.21
C ALA A 115 -1.32 -9.54 -4.92
N LEU A 116 -2.51 -9.77 -4.38
CA LEU A 116 -3.54 -10.56 -5.05
C LEU A 116 -4.12 -9.82 -6.28
N PRO A 117 -4.63 -10.52 -7.30
CA PRO A 117 -5.47 -9.90 -8.33
C PRO A 117 -6.67 -9.19 -7.69
N GLY A 118 -6.92 -7.93 -8.05
CA GLY A 118 -8.05 -7.15 -7.53
C GLY A 118 -7.98 -6.74 -6.04
N ARG A 119 -6.98 -7.22 -5.28
CA ARG A 119 -6.85 -6.94 -3.84
C ARG A 119 -5.39 -6.70 -3.44
N VAL A 120 -5.18 -6.10 -2.29
CA VAL A 120 -3.87 -6.02 -1.67
C VAL A 120 -4.06 -6.15 -0.17
N LEU A 121 -3.19 -6.91 0.47
CA LEU A 121 -3.18 -7.16 1.90
C LEU A 121 -1.80 -6.84 2.45
N LEU A 122 -1.66 -6.79 3.77
CA LEU A 122 -0.38 -6.63 4.43
C LEU A 122 -0.03 -7.88 5.22
N ARG A 123 1.11 -8.48 4.94
CA ARG A 123 1.72 -9.50 5.79
C ARG A 123 2.58 -8.82 6.85
N LEU A 124 2.44 -9.22 8.10
CA LEU A 124 3.34 -8.90 9.19
C LEU A 124 3.96 -10.17 9.74
N TYR A 125 5.26 -10.14 9.99
CA TYR A 125 6.01 -11.25 10.52
C TYR A 125 6.19 -11.11 12.04
N ALA A 126 6.10 -12.24 12.72
CA ALA A 126 6.31 -12.39 14.15
C ALA A 126 7.19 -13.65 14.34
N GLY A 127 8.51 -13.45 14.32
CA GLY A 127 9.48 -14.56 14.21
C GLY A 127 9.23 -15.45 12.98
N PRO A 128 9.02 -16.78 13.14
CA PRO A 128 8.75 -17.71 12.04
C PRO A 128 7.29 -17.66 11.54
N ARG A 129 6.40 -16.98 12.26
CA ARG A 129 4.97 -16.88 11.92
C ARG A 129 4.71 -15.57 11.18
N SER A 130 3.55 -15.51 10.53
CA SER A 130 3.05 -14.27 9.94
C SER A 130 1.54 -14.16 10.07
N LEU A 131 1.05 -12.93 10.26
CA LEU A 131 -0.36 -12.59 10.14
C LEU A 131 -0.60 -11.80 8.86
N ILE A 132 -1.77 -11.97 8.26
CA ILE A 132 -2.23 -11.17 7.13
C ILE A 132 -3.30 -10.23 7.66
N LEU A 133 -3.14 -8.94 7.43
CA LEU A 133 -4.12 -7.90 7.74
C LEU A 133 -4.73 -7.36 6.46
N ASP A 134 -5.97 -6.89 6.59
CA ASP A 134 -6.67 -6.12 5.57
C ASP A 134 -6.86 -4.67 6.03
N PRO A 135 -5.93 -3.76 5.69
CA PRO A 135 -6.03 -2.34 6.01
C PRO A 135 -7.29 -1.65 5.47
N PHE A 136 -7.87 -2.15 4.38
CA PHE A 136 -9.12 -1.58 3.86
C PHE A 136 -10.30 -1.81 4.81
N LEU A 137 -10.24 -2.87 5.62
CA LEU A 137 -11.26 -3.20 6.61
C LEU A 137 -10.78 -2.91 8.03
N GLY A 138 -9.97 -1.86 8.22
CA GLY A 138 -9.48 -1.45 9.55
C GLY A 138 -8.41 -2.40 10.11
N GLY A 139 -7.66 -3.09 9.26
CA GLY A 139 -6.62 -4.01 9.72
C GLY A 139 -7.13 -5.37 10.17
N LYS A 140 -8.37 -5.75 9.85
CA LYS A 140 -8.92 -7.08 10.18
C LYS A 140 -8.00 -8.21 9.71
N ALA A 141 -7.73 -9.15 10.61
CA ALA A 141 -6.93 -10.33 10.30
C ALA A 141 -7.60 -11.20 9.24
N ARG A 142 -6.77 -11.78 8.37
CA ARG A 142 -7.18 -12.69 7.29
C ARG A 142 -6.35 -13.96 7.34
N THR A 143 -7.00 -15.08 7.07
CA THR A 143 -6.34 -16.35 6.88
C THR A 143 -5.92 -16.53 5.42
N ARG A 144 -5.02 -17.49 5.17
CA ARG A 144 -4.73 -17.91 3.80
C ARG A 144 -5.98 -18.46 3.10
N GLN A 145 -6.87 -19.13 3.84
CA GLN A 145 -8.12 -19.64 3.31
C GLN A 145 -9.06 -18.52 2.88
N ASP A 146 -9.15 -17.41 3.63
CA ASP A 146 -9.93 -16.24 3.21
C ASP A 146 -9.46 -15.69 1.86
N CYS A 147 -8.14 -15.66 1.65
CA CYS A 147 -7.55 -15.23 0.39
C CYS A 147 -7.88 -16.18 -0.76
N VAL A 148 -7.83 -17.50 -0.52
CA VAL A 148 -8.21 -18.52 -1.51
C VAL A 148 -9.70 -18.41 -1.86
N ASN A 149 -10.56 -18.25 -0.85
CA ASN A 149 -12.00 -18.06 -1.02
C ASN A 149 -12.31 -16.79 -1.82
N TYR A 150 -11.59 -15.70 -1.55
CA TYR A 150 -11.69 -14.47 -2.35
C TYR A 150 -11.36 -14.73 -3.82
N LEU A 151 -10.25 -15.41 -4.12
CA LEU A 151 -9.85 -15.71 -5.50
C LEU A 151 -10.90 -16.60 -6.21
N ALA A 152 -11.38 -17.65 -5.53
CA ALA A 152 -12.40 -18.54 -6.07
C ALA A 152 -13.71 -17.81 -6.41
N LYS A 153 -14.16 -16.89 -5.52
CA LYS A 153 -15.35 -16.05 -5.76
C LYS A 153 -15.21 -15.14 -6.99
N HIS A 154 -13.98 -14.85 -7.42
CA HIS A 154 -13.69 -14.07 -8.62
C HIS A 154 -13.27 -14.93 -9.83
N GLY A 155 -13.49 -16.25 -9.77
CA GLY A 155 -13.17 -17.16 -10.88
C GLY A 155 -11.68 -17.39 -11.10
N LEU A 156 -10.85 -17.13 -10.09
CA LEU A 156 -9.39 -17.22 -10.18
C LEU A 156 -8.85 -18.44 -9.43
N VAL A 157 -8.05 -19.25 -10.12
CA VAL A 157 -7.29 -20.35 -9.50
C VAL A 157 -6.06 -19.78 -8.77
N PRO A 158 -5.89 -20.04 -7.46
CA PRO A 158 -4.77 -19.52 -6.68
C PRO A 158 -3.41 -19.92 -7.26
N ARG A 159 -2.50 -18.95 -7.38
CA ARG A 159 -1.12 -19.19 -7.81
C ARG A 159 -0.13 -18.82 -6.70
N PRO A 160 0.93 -19.63 -6.43
CA PRO A 160 1.87 -19.36 -5.35
C PRO A 160 2.47 -17.95 -5.37
N GLN A 161 2.78 -17.43 -6.55
CA GLN A 161 3.35 -16.09 -6.72
C GLN A 161 2.44 -14.95 -6.25
N TRP A 162 1.12 -15.16 -6.13
CA TRP A 162 0.21 -14.14 -5.60
C TRP A 162 0.29 -14.00 -4.08
N PHE A 163 0.82 -15.01 -3.39
CA PHE A 163 1.03 -15.01 -1.95
C PHE A 163 2.46 -14.61 -1.56
N ALA A 164 3.34 -14.41 -2.54
CA ALA A 164 4.69 -13.92 -2.31
C ALA A 164 4.68 -12.45 -1.88
N ASP A 165 5.73 -12.07 -1.16
CA ASP A 165 5.94 -10.70 -0.73
C ASP A 165 6.17 -9.78 -1.94
N ALA A 166 5.38 -8.72 -2.01
CA ALA A 166 5.51 -7.70 -3.03
C ALA A 166 6.49 -6.62 -2.57
N GLY A 167 7.42 -6.23 -3.44
CA GLY A 167 8.36 -5.14 -3.15
C GLY A 167 7.77 -3.75 -3.38
N ASP A 168 8.47 -2.72 -2.89
CA ASP A 168 8.11 -1.30 -3.04
C ASP A 168 7.89 -0.88 -4.49
N GLY A 169 8.72 -1.37 -5.41
CA GLY A 169 8.56 -1.08 -6.83
C GLY A 169 7.28 -1.67 -7.43
N GLN A 170 6.79 -2.82 -6.93
CA GLN A 170 5.51 -3.38 -7.35
C GLN A 170 4.36 -2.56 -6.79
N LEU A 171 4.44 -2.18 -5.51
CA LEU A 171 3.43 -1.37 -4.83
C LEU A 171 3.29 0.01 -5.52
N PHE A 172 4.42 0.68 -5.76
CA PHE A 172 4.45 1.99 -6.42
C PHE A 172 3.90 1.93 -7.85
N HIS A 173 4.26 0.91 -8.63
CA HIS A 173 3.74 0.74 -9.99
C HIS A 173 2.22 0.54 -10.00
N ARG A 174 1.69 -0.29 -9.10
CA ARG A 174 0.23 -0.45 -8.93
C ARG A 174 -0.44 0.85 -8.51
N GLN A 175 0.21 1.68 -7.69
CA GLN A 175 -0.34 2.98 -7.32
C GLN A 175 -0.47 3.92 -8.52
N ILE A 176 0.55 3.96 -9.40
CA ILE A 176 0.50 4.76 -10.64
C ILE A 176 -0.68 4.30 -11.51
N LEU A 177 -0.88 2.98 -11.66
CA LEU A 177 -2.00 2.42 -12.42
C LEU A 177 -3.36 2.79 -11.80
N ASN A 178 -3.48 2.73 -10.47
CA ASN A 178 -4.70 3.13 -9.77
C ASN A 178 -5.01 4.62 -9.95
N LEU A 179 -3.98 5.48 -9.88
CA LEU A 179 -4.15 6.91 -10.09
C LEU A 179 -4.54 7.21 -11.54
N MET A 180 -3.86 6.57 -12.50
CA MET A 180 -4.17 6.68 -13.93
C MET A 180 -5.62 6.28 -14.20
N GLY A 181 -6.07 5.13 -13.69
CA GLY A 181 -7.45 4.68 -13.83
C GLY A 181 -8.47 5.63 -13.19
N SER A 182 -8.11 6.25 -12.06
CA SER A 182 -8.95 7.27 -11.39
C SER A 182 -9.10 8.53 -12.24
N HIS A 183 -8.04 8.99 -12.89
CA HIS A 183 -8.09 10.13 -13.83
C HIS A 183 -8.87 9.78 -15.11
N GLN A 184 -8.66 8.58 -15.67
CA GLN A 184 -9.38 8.10 -16.87
C GLN A 184 -10.88 8.04 -16.64
N ALA A 185 -11.31 7.46 -15.52
CA ALA A 185 -12.74 7.35 -15.16
C ALA A 185 -13.44 8.71 -15.01
N ARG A 186 -12.69 9.80 -14.90
CA ARG A 186 -13.19 11.16 -14.72
C ARG A 186 -12.97 12.07 -15.93
N GLY A 187 -12.41 11.54 -17.02
CA GLY A 187 -12.11 12.33 -18.20
C GLY A 187 -10.96 13.34 -18.01
N HIS A 188 -10.11 13.16 -17.00
CA HIS A 188 -8.91 13.99 -16.78
C HIS A 188 -7.81 13.56 -17.78
N VAL A 189 -7.97 13.95 -19.05
CA VAL A 189 -7.18 13.44 -20.19
C VAL A 189 -5.69 13.68 -20.03
N ARG A 190 -5.31 14.89 -19.60
CA ARG A 190 -3.91 15.30 -19.47
C ARG A 190 -3.19 14.48 -18.42
N GLU A 191 -3.74 14.42 -17.21
CA GLU A 191 -3.17 13.71 -16.07
C GLU A 191 -3.08 12.21 -16.34
N ALA A 192 -4.11 11.63 -16.98
CA ALA A 192 -4.08 10.24 -17.42
C ALA A 192 -2.95 9.98 -18.42
N ALA A 193 -2.74 10.87 -19.40
CA ALA A 193 -1.67 10.74 -20.39
C ALA A 193 -0.27 10.85 -19.77
N GLU A 194 -0.06 11.78 -18.83
CA GLU A 194 1.19 11.91 -18.09
C GLU A 194 1.52 10.63 -17.30
N LEU A 195 0.53 10.05 -16.60
CA LEU A 195 0.70 8.79 -15.88
C LEU A 195 0.92 7.60 -16.82
N GLN A 196 0.23 7.57 -17.97
CA GLN A 196 0.41 6.55 -18.99
C GLN A 196 1.85 6.55 -19.55
N ALA A 197 2.43 7.73 -19.78
CA ALA A 197 3.82 7.85 -20.20
C ALA A 197 4.79 7.27 -19.16
N ILE A 198 4.54 7.53 -17.87
CA ILE A 198 5.32 6.95 -16.76
C ILE A 198 5.20 5.42 -16.74
N VAL A 199 3.98 4.88 -16.85
CA VAL A 199 3.71 3.43 -16.88
C VAL A 199 4.44 2.77 -18.06
N ALA A 200 4.35 3.36 -19.25
CA ALA A 200 5.01 2.85 -20.45
C ALA A 200 6.54 2.80 -20.28
N ALA A 201 7.13 3.85 -19.69
CA ALA A 201 8.56 3.88 -19.41
C ALA A 201 8.99 2.80 -18.41
N VAL A 202 8.22 2.60 -17.33
CA VAL A 202 8.48 1.55 -16.32
C VAL A 202 8.39 0.15 -16.94
N ASN A 203 7.35 -0.10 -17.75
CA ASN A 203 7.14 -1.40 -18.39
C ASN A 203 8.26 -1.74 -19.38
N ARG A 204 8.68 -0.78 -20.20
CA ARG A 204 9.82 -0.95 -21.11
C ARG A 204 11.10 -1.31 -20.36
N GLN A 205 11.38 -0.65 -19.25
CA GLN A 205 12.57 -0.94 -18.46
C GLN A 205 12.52 -2.33 -17.79
N ARG A 206 11.35 -2.73 -17.28
CA ARG A 206 11.16 -4.08 -16.72
C ARG A 206 11.34 -5.17 -17.77
N ALA A 207 10.84 -4.96 -18.98
CA ALA A 207 11.03 -5.89 -20.10
C ALA A 207 12.52 -6.08 -20.43
N ARG A 208 13.31 -4.99 -20.45
CA ARG A 208 14.77 -5.04 -20.69
C ARG A 208 15.56 -5.77 -19.61
N ARG A 209 15.03 -5.86 -18.37
CA ARG A 209 15.69 -6.49 -17.23
C ARG A 209 15.31 -7.95 -17.04
N ARG A 210 14.31 -8.46 -17.76
CA ARG A 210 14.02 -9.89 -17.73
C ARG A 210 15.16 -10.62 -18.46
N PRO A 211 15.83 -11.60 -17.83
CA PRO A 211 16.79 -12.42 -18.56
C PRO A 211 16.07 -13.08 -19.75
N ALA A 212 16.76 -13.14 -20.90
CA ALA A 212 16.31 -13.97 -22.00
C ALA A 212 16.16 -15.40 -21.46
N LYS A 213 15.00 -15.99 -21.69
CA LYS A 213 14.73 -17.38 -21.30
C LYS A 213 15.58 -18.34 -22.10
#